data_AF-F9RZU1-F1
#
_entry.id   AF-F9RZU1-F1
#
_cell.length_a   1.000
_cell.length_b   1.000
_cell.length_c   1.000
_cell.angle_alpha   90.00
_cell.angle_beta   90.00
_cell.angle_gamma   90.00
#
_symmetry.space_group_name_H-M   'P 1'
#
loop_
_entity.id
_entity.type
_entity.pdbx_description
1 polymer ?
#
loop_
_entity_poly.entity_id
_entity_poly.type
_entity_poly.pdbx_seq_one_letter_code
_entity_poly.pdbx_strand_id
1 'polypeptide(L)' 'MFKCGQCRQFSRARDNLKDLCEAWQQPTLATRAACEFFSSKKPLFDPNEYPVNKSKA' A
#
# COMPACT_ATOMS: atom_id res chain seq x y z
N MET A 1 -0.82 11.33 10.04
CA MET A 1 -1.65 10.12 10.18
C MET A 1 -1.76 9.42 8.84
N PHE A 2 -1.49 8.12 8.76
CA PHE A 2 -1.61 7.35 7.53
C PHE A 2 -3.08 7.11 7.16
N LYS A 3 -3.38 7.07 5.86
CA LYS A 3 -4.73 6.83 5.33
C LYS A 3 -4.84 5.43 4.72
N CYS A 4 -6.04 4.85 4.75
CA CYS A 4 -6.30 3.55 4.15
C CYS A 4 -5.92 3.53 2.65
N GLY A 5 -6.11 4.64 1.93
CA GLY A 5 -5.69 4.77 0.53
C GLY A 5 -4.17 4.67 0.26
N GLN A 6 -3.34 4.78 1.30
CA GLN A 6 -1.88 4.58 1.21
C GLN A 6 -1.46 3.14 1.57
N CYS A 7 -2.42 2.30 1.95
CA CYS A 7 -2.18 0.91 2.31
C CYS A 7 -1.99 0.05 1.05
N ARG A 8 -1.17 -0.99 1.17
CA ARG A 8 -1.02 -2.04 0.15
C ARG A 8 -2.28 -2.88 0.01
N GLN A 9 -2.97 -3.13 1.12
CA GLN A 9 -4.18 -3.95 1.19
C GLN A 9 -5.45 -3.18 0.81
N PHE A 10 -5.33 -1.95 0.32
CA PHE A 10 -6.47 -1.15 -0.10
C PHE A 10 -6.74 -1.39 -1.58
N SER A 11 -7.93 -1.90 -1.87
CA SER A 11 -8.41 -2.18 -3.21
C SER A 11 -9.49 -1.17 -3.58
N ARG A 12 -9.22 -0.37 -4.62
CA ARG A 12 -10.23 0.52 -5.20
C ARG A 12 -11.14 -0.30 -6.10
N ALA A 13 -12.41 -0.36 -5.75
CA ALA A 13 -13.40 -0.90 -6.65
C ALA A 13 -13.63 0.10 -7.79
N ARG A 14 -13.67 -0.37 -9.03
CA ARG A 14 -14.06 0.45 -10.19
C ARG A 14 -15.58 0.40 -10.32
N ASP A 15 -16.17 1.54 -10.64
CA ASP A 15 -17.58 1.73 -10.99
C ASP A 15 -18.59 1.43 -9.85
N ASN A 16 -19.14 2.49 -9.24
CA ASN A 16 -20.22 2.49 -8.24
C ASN A 16 -20.09 1.56 -7.01
N LEU A 17 -18.99 0.82 -6.89
CA LEU A 17 -18.67 -0.07 -5.79
C LEU A 17 -17.82 0.68 -4.75
N LYS A 18 -18.09 0.41 -3.47
CA LYS A 18 -17.34 1.00 -2.34
C LYS A 18 -15.91 0.45 -2.31
N ASP A 19 -14.94 1.27 -1.94
CA ASP A 19 -13.56 0.81 -1.75
C ASP A 19 -13.52 -0.31 -0.70
N LEU A 20 -12.62 -1.28 -0.85
CA LEU A 20 -12.50 -2.41 0.07
C LEU A 20 -11.11 -2.43 0.72
N CYS A 21 -11.07 -2.72 2.02
CA CYS A 21 -9.83 -3.06 2.70
C CYS A 21 -9.69 -4.59 2.74
N GLU A 22 -8.72 -5.13 2.02
CA GLU A 22 -8.51 -6.57 1.89
C GLU A 22 -7.94 -7.22 3.16
N ALA A 23 -7.39 -6.43 4.09
CA ALA A 23 -6.87 -6.94 5.36
C ALA A 23 -7.95 -7.58 6.24
N TRP A 24 -9.18 -7.05 6.18
CA TRP A 24 -10.33 -7.53 6.96
C TRP A 24 -11.62 -7.65 6.12
N GLN A 25 -11.50 -7.51 4.79
CA GLN A 25 -12.58 -7.61 3.80
C GLN A 25 -13.81 -6.74 4.08
N GLN A 26 -13.59 -5.53 4.60
CA GLN A 26 -14.67 -4.57 4.89
C GLN A 26 -14.62 -3.38 3.93
N PRO A 27 -15.80 -2.82 3.57
CA PRO A 27 -15.88 -1.59 2.82
C PRO A 27 -15.22 -0.46 3.62
N THR A 28 -14.27 0.21 2.99
CA THR A 28 -13.48 1.30 3.55
C THR A 28 -13.55 2.50 2.61
N LEU A 29 -12.83 3.57 2.95
CA LEU A 29 -12.68 4.75 2.10
C LEU A 29 -11.20 5.11 2.01
N ALA A 30 -10.76 5.57 0.84
CA ALA A 30 -9.39 6.06 0.66
C ALA A 30 -8.98 7.14 1.68
N THR A 31 -9.94 7.96 2.14
CA THR A 31 -9.75 9.07 3.08
C THR A 31 -9.78 8.65 4.55
N ARG A 32 -10.28 7.45 4.87
CA ARG A 32 -10.36 6.93 6.23
C ARG A 32 -8.96 6.78 6.82
N ALA A 33 -8.83 7.02 8.13
CA ALA A 33 -7.62 6.69 8.87
C ALA A 33 -7.24 5.22 8.68
N ALA A 34 -5.93 4.96 8.59
CA ALA A 34 -5.38 3.62 8.51
C ALA A 34 -5.84 2.74 9.68
N CYS A 35 -6.17 1.47 9.39
CA CYS A 35 -6.47 0.47 10.42
C CYS A 35 -5.19 -0.08 11.06
N GLU A 36 -5.34 -0.92 12.10
CA GLU A 36 -4.22 -1.54 12.80
C GLU A 36 -3.41 -2.49 11.90
N PHE A 37 -4.04 -3.06 10.86
CA PHE A 37 -3.40 -3.90 9.85
C PHE A 37 -2.78 -3.10 8.70
N PHE A 38 -2.53 -1.80 8.89
CA PHE A 38 -1.96 -0.96 7.85
C PHE A 38 -0.57 -1.42 7.45
N SER A 39 -0.41 -1.67 6.15
CA SER A 39 0.87 -1.96 5.53
C SER A 39 1.12 -0.93 4.44
N SER A 40 2.10 -0.05 4.63
CA SER A 40 2.48 0.92 3.61
C SER A 40 2.94 0.20 2.35
N LYS A 41 2.52 0.67 1.16
CA LYS A 41 3.15 0.23 -0.08
C LYS A 41 4.64 0.57 0.02
N LYS A 42 5.51 -0.43 -0.17
CA LYS A 42 6.94 -0.18 -0.33
C LYS A 42 7.10 0.84 -1.45
N PRO A 43 7.90 1.90 -1.29
CA PRO A 43 8.25 2.73 -2.43
C PRO A 43 8.84 1.79 -3.48
N LEU A 44 8.41 1.91 -4.74
CA LEU A 44 8.96 1.10 -5.84
C LEU A 44 10.46 1.39 -6.08
N PHE A 45 11.01 2.36 -5.36
CA PHE A 45 12.38 2.80 -5.44
C PHE A 45 12.95 2.95 -4.02
N ASP A 46 13.66 1.91 -3.56
CA ASP A 46 14.54 1.97 -2.40
C ASP A 46 15.97 2.18 -2.90
N PRO A 47 16.54 3.41 -2.82
CA PRO A 47 17.92 3.68 -3.27
C PRO A 47 18.99 2.89 -2.48
N ASN A 48 18.62 2.29 -1.34
CA ASN A 48 19.48 1.40 -0.55
C ASN A 48 19.35 -0.08 -0.92
N GLU A 49 18.32 -0.47 -1.70
CA GLU A 49 18.08 -1.86 -2.14
C GLU A 49 18.61 -2.10 -3.57
N TYR A 50 19.29 -1.13 -4.17
CA TYR A 50 20.08 -1.36 -5.38
C TYR A 50 21.42 -2.02 -4.99
N PRO A 51 21.64 -3.32 -5.24
CA PRO A 51 22.99 -3.84 -5.25
C PRO A 51 23.70 -3.16 -6.41
N VAL A 52 24.55 -2.18 -6.11
CA VAL A 52 25.65 -1.82 -7.00
C VAL A 52 26.43 -3.13 -7.19
N ASN A 53 26.22 -3.78 -8.33
CA ASN A 53 27.08 -4.82 -8.84
C ASN A 53 28.49 -4.20 -8.91
N LYS A 54 29.30 -4.43 -7.86
CA LYS A 54 30.74 -4.23 -7.95
C LYS A 54 31.27 -5.37 -8.80
N SER A 55 31.41 -5.06 -10.07
CA SER A 55 32.08 -5.83 -11.10
C SER A 55 33.38 -6.48 -10.61
N LYS A 56 33.63 -7.68 -11.15
CA LYS A 56 34.93 -8.32 -11.37
C LYS A 56 36.15 -7.41 -11.11
N ALA A 57 37.03 -7.85 -10.23
CA ALA A 57 38.47 -7.61 -10.31
C ALA A 57 39.19 -8.87 -9.79
#